data_AF-J9FX51-F1
#
_entry.id   AF-J9FX51-F1
#
_cell.length_a   1.000
_cell.length_b   1.000
_cell.length_c   1.000
_cell.angle_alpha   90.00
_cell.angle_beta   90.00
_cell.angle_gamma   90.00
#
_symmetry.space_group_name_H-M   'P 1'
#
loop_
_entity.id
_entity.type
_entity.pdbx_description
1 polymer ?
#
loop_
_entity_poly.entity_id
_entity_poly.type
_entity_poly.pdbx_seq_one_letter_code
_entity_poly.pdbx_strand_id
1 'polypeptide(L)'
;WDFVDQSIHWKNKDGVDIYGYGGDFNKYDGSDNNFCDNGLISPDRVPNPHAYEVAYFYQNIWTTPADLQKGEITVYNENFFRDLSAYYLEWKVLANGEVVQSGFVNDLKVAPQQKANIQLPIDLKGICPCKEVLLNVSYKLKAGETLLAPGTTVAYDQLTLRDYQTPDMKLANSKTTNVAVKVPTVQVNDTSYLIVNGENFTIEFNKQNGYLCRYEVKGMQLMEEGSMLTPNFWRAPTDNDYGAGLQKKYAVWKNPQLKLTSLQQAIENEQAVVRAAYEMKTTGAKLYLTYTINNEGA
;
A
#
# COMPACT_ATOMS: atom_id res chain seq x y z
N TRP A 1 -23.57 -1.33 -12.53
CA TRP A 1 -23.25 -2.75 -12.22
C TRP A 1 -23.33 -3.49 -13.52
N ASP A 2 -22.22 -4.09 -13.91
CA ASP A 2 -22.17 -5.12 -14.94
C ASP A 2 -20.74 -5.67 -15.07
N PHE A 3 -20.60 -6.54 -16.06
CA PHE A 3 -19.38 -7.24 -16.37
C PHE A 3 -18.34 -6.31 -17.03
N VAL A 4 -18.74 -5.43 -17.95
CA VAL A 4 -17.83 -4.70 -18.85
C VAL A 4 -18.20 -3.23 -18.98
N ASP A 5 -17.21 -2.35 -18.95
CA ASP A 5 -17.37 -0.92 -19.22
C ASP A 5 -17.86 -0.69 -20.65
N GLN A 6 -18.80 0.25 -20.84
CA GLN A 6 -19.50 0.48 -22.11
C GLN A 6 -18.94 1.66 -22.91
N SER A 7 -17.76 2.16 -22.55
CA SER A 7 -17.01 3.13 -23.35
C SER A 7 -16.62 2.60 -24.74
N ILE A 8 -16.53 3.52 -25.70
CA ILE A 8 -16.18 3.23 -27.09
C ILE A 8 -14.80 3.80 -27.40
N HIS A 9 -13.99 3.08 -28.19
CA HIS A 9 -12.75 3.62 -28.73
C HIS A 9 -13.00 4.89 -29.56
N TRP A 10 -12.38 5.98 -29.16
CA TRP A 10 -12.55 7.29 -29.80
C TRP A 10 -11.21 8.05 -29.86
N LYS A 11 -11.18 9.16 -30.60
CA LYS A 11 -10.04 10.09 -30.61
C LYS A 11 -10.49 11.45 -30.12
N ASN A 12 -9.76 11.99 -29.13
CA ASN A 12 -10.02 13.36 -28.68
C ASN A 12 -9.63 14.40 -29.75
N LYS A 13 -9.87 15.68 -29.48
CA LYS A 13 -9.54 16.80 -30.39
C LYS A 13 -8.06 16.89 -30.80
N ASP A 14 -7.17 16.30 -30.01
CA ASP A 14 -5.72 16.31 -30.23
C ASP A 14 -5.26 15.01 -30.92
N GLY A 15 -6.19 14.13 -31.31
CA GLY A 15 -5.94 12.87 -32.02
C GLY A 15 -5.53 11.69 -31.14
N VAL A 16 -5.56 11.86 -29.81
CA VAL A 16 -5.19 10.84 -28.82
C VAL A 16 -6.32 9.84 -28.66
N ASP A 17 -5.98 8.54 -28.69
CA ASP A 17 -6.93 7.46 -28.43
C ASP A 17 -7.42 7.51 -26.98
N ILE A 18 -8.74 7.44 -26.82
CA ILE A 18 -9.43 7.44 -25.53
C ILE A 18 -10.54 6.39 -25.52
N TYR A 19 -10.93 5.97 -24.33
CA TYR A 19 -12.24 5.39 -24.10
C TYR A 19 -13.24 6.53 -23.92
N GLY A 20 -14.00 6.80 -24.98
CA GLY A 20 -15.00 7.86 -25.01
C GLY A 20 -16.32 7.39 -24.42
N TYR A 21 -16.93 8.23 -23.59
CA TYR A 21 -18.24 8.02 -23.01
C TYR A 21 -19.18 9.19 -23.33
N GLY A 22 -20.36 9.20 -22.70
CA GLY A 22 -21.34 10.25 -22.91
C GLY A 22 -20.77 11.67 -22.71
N GLY A 23 -21.01 12.57 -23.67
CA GLY A 23 -20.49 13.95 -23.64
C GLY A 23 -19.18 14.16 -24.41
N ASP A 24 -18.43 13.10 -24.74
CA ASP A 24 -17.21 13.24 -25.57
C ASP A 24 -17.52 13.42 -27.06
N PHE A 25 -18.68 12.92 -27.51
CA PHE A 25 -19.05 12.93 -28.93
C PHE A 25 -19.64 14.27 -29.40
N ASN A 26 -20.34 14.98 -28.51
CA ASN A 26 -20.85 16.33 -28.76
C ASN A 26 -21.29 17.02 -27.45
N LYS A 27 -21.58 18.33 -27.53
CA LYS A 27 -21.93 19.18 -26.39
C LYS A 27 -23.42 19.53 -26.25
N TYR A 28 -24.27 19.03 -27.15
CA TYR A 28 -25.67 19.47 -27.27
C TYR A 28 -26.68 18.38 -26.93
N ASP A 29 -26.29 17.11 -27.01
CA ASP A 29 -27.10 16.00 -26.54
C ASP A 29 -27.01 15.88 -25.02
N GLY A 30 -28.13 15.52 -24.38
CA GLY A 30 -28.14 15.19 -22.96
C GLY A 30 -27.31 13.93 -22.69
N SER A 31 -26.62 13.90 -21.55
CA SER A 31 -25.75 12.78 -21.20
C SER A 31 -25.63 12.56 -19.70
N ASP A 32 -25.59 11.27 -19.32
CA ASP A 32 -25.23 10.81 -17.98
C ASP A 32 -23.72 10.52 -17.82
N ASN A 33 -22.90 11.04 -18.74
CA ASN A 33 -21.44 10.98 -18.71
C ASN A 33 -20.89 9.54 -18.59
N ASN A 34 -19.99 9.31 -17.64
CA ASN A 34 -19.32 8.04 -17.39
C ASN A 34 -20.18 7.02 -16.61
N PHE A 35 -21.49 7.26 -16.43
CA PHE A 35 -22.37 6.31 -15.75
C PHE A 35 -22.47 4.95 -16.46
N CYS A 36 -22.05 4.88 -17.72
CA CYS A 36 -21.96 3.64 -18.51
C CYS A 36 -20.69 2.79 -18.25
N ASP A 37 -19.73 3.30 -17.48
CA ASP A 37 -18.51 2.58 -17.11
C ASP A 37 -18.64 2.04 -15.68
N ASN A 38 -19.14 0.81 -15.54
CA ASN A 38 -19.37 0.16 -14.24
C ASN A 38 -18.81 -1.26 -14.15
N GLY A 39 -17.96 -1.64 -15.09
CA GLY A 39 -17.55 -3.01 -15.36
C GLY A 39 -16.51 -3.54 -14.38
N LEU A 40 -16.52 -4.86 -14.20
CA LEU A 40 -15.38 -5.59 -13.65
C LEU A 40 -14.18 -5.57 -14.61
N ILE A 41 -14.42 -5.47 -15.91
CA ILE A 41 -13.39 -5.43 -16.94
C ILE A 41 -13.56 -4.21 -17.84
N SER A 42 -12.45 -3.72 -18.36
CA SER A 42 -12.41 -2.60 -19.31
C SER A 42 -13.04 -2.97 -20.67
N PRO A 43 -13.26 -1.99 -21.57
CA PRO A 43 -13.79 -2.26 -22.91
C PRO A 43 -12.94 -3.26 -23.71
N ASP A 44 -11.64 -3.35 -23.43
CA ASP A 44 -10.71 -4.29 -24.07
C ASP A 44 -10.57 -5.63 -23.31
N ARG A 45 -11.50 -5.91 -22.39
CA ARG A 45 -11.56 -7.15 -21.58
C ARG A 45 -10.34 -7.31 -20.67
N VAL A 46 -9.68 -6.21 -20.33
CA VAL A 46 -8.62 -6.18 -19.31
C VAL A 46 -9.29 -6.06 -17.94
N PRO A 47 -9.03 -6.96 -16.98
CA PRO A 47 -9.63 -6.87 -15.65
C PRO A 47 -9.25 -5.58 -14.93
N ASN A 48 -10.24 -4.88 -14.38
CA ASN A 48 -10.01 -3.82 -13.42
C ASN A 48 -9.59 -4.42 -12.06
N PRO A 49 -8.90 -3.67 -11.17
CA PRO A 49 -8.40 -4.22 -9.90
C PRO A 49 -9.45 -4.94 -9.04
N HIS A 50 -10.69 -4.47 -9.03
CA HIS A 50 -11.79 -5.09 -8.27
C HIS A 50 -12.29 -6.42 -8.85
N ALA A 51 -11.96 -6.77 -10.11
CA ALA A 51 -12.25 -8.11 -10.64
C ALA A 51 -11.47 -9.21 -9.91
N TYR A 52 -10.25 -8.90 -9.44
CA TYR A 52 -9.44 -9.84 -8.68
C TYR A 52 -10.02 -10.11 -7.29
N GLU A 53 -10.64 -9.11 -6.67
CA GLU A 53 -11.41 -9.29 -5.42
C GLU A 53 -12.60 -10.22 -5.63
N VAL A 54 -13.35 -10.04 -6.72
CA VAL A 54 -14.45 -10.95 -7.08
C VAL A 54 -13.93 -12.37 -7.30
N ALA A 55 -12.80 -12.54 -8.01
CA ALA A 55 -12.19 -13.85 -8.22
C ALA A 55 -11.80 -14.54 -6.90
N TYR A 56 -11.22 -13.79 -5.95
CA TYR A 56 -10.88 -14.30 -4.63
C TYR A 56 -12.13 -14.72 -3.83
N PHE A 57 -13.13 -13.84 -3.72
CA PHE A 57 -14.33 -14.15 -2.92
C PHE A 57 -15.26 -15.19 -3.56
N TYR A 58 -15.14 -15.44 -4.86
CA TYR A 58 -15.91 -16.47 -5.57
C TYR A 58 -15.14 -17.80 -5.76
N GLN A 59 -13.94 -17.91 -5.21
CA GLN A 59 -13.21 -19.18 -5.20
C GLN A 59 -13.96 -20.23 -4.37
N ASN A 60 -13.76 -21.51 -4.70
CA ASN A 60 -14.49 -22.62 -4.06
C ASN A 60 -13.57 -23.53 -3.23
N ILE A 61 -12.34 -23.09 -2.94
CA ILE A 61 -11.38 -23.83 -2.12
C ILE A 61 -10.80 -22.85 -1.13
N TRP A 62 -10.96 -23.15 0.16
CA TRP A 62 -10.57 -22.27 1.24
C TRP A 62 -9.57 -22.94 2.16
N THR A 63 -8.61 -22.17 2.63
CA THR A 63 -7.57 -22.63 3.55
C THR A 63 -7.66 -21.88 4.86
N THR A 64 -7.77 -22.60 5.97
CA THR A 64 -7.72 -22.01 7.30
C THR A 64 -6.59 -22.62 8.13
N PRO A 65 -6.06 -21.90 9.14
CA PRO A 65 -5.12 -22.47 10.08
C PRO A 65 -5.64 -23.75 10.77
N ALA A 66 -4.77 -24.74 10.93
CA ALA A 66 -4.91 -25.83 11.90
C ALA A 66 -3.72 -25.75 12.88
N ASP A 67 -2.95 -26.82 13.09
CA ASP A 67 -1.68 -26.75 13.83
C ASP A 67 -0.54 -26.19 12.95
N LEU A 68 -0.52 -24.86 12.78
CA LEU A 68 0.49 -24.17 11.96
C LEU A 68 1.92 -24.36 12.46
N GLN A 69 2.15 -24.64 13.76
CA GLN A 69 3.49 -24.92 14.28
C GLN A 69 4.05 -26.23 13.74
N LYS A 70 3.17 -27.18 13.43
CA LYS A 70 3.53 -28.41 12.75
C LYS A 70 3.47 -28.30 11.24
N GLY A 71 2.94 -27.21 10.67
CA GLY A 71 2.70 -27.05 9.24
C GLY A 71 1.36 -27.64 8.77
N GLU A 72 0.39 -27.81 9.67
CA GLU A 72 -0.93 -28.33 9.34
C GLU A 72 -1.90 -27.20 8.96
N ILE A 73 -2.59 -27.37 7.83
CA ILE A 73 -3.66 -26.49 7.35
C ILE A 73 -4.97 -27.28 7.21
N THR A 74 -6.11 -26.60 7.33
CA THR A 74 -7.42 -27.16 6.95
C THR A 74 -7.78 -26.66 5.57
N VAL A 75 -8.11 -27.57 4.65
CA VAL A 75 -8.65 -27.25 3.33
C VAL A 75 -10.14 -27.58 3.29
N TYR A 76 -10.96 -26.61 2.92
CA TYR A 76 -12.40 -26.75 2.72
C TYR A 76 -12.72 -26.70 1.22
N ASN A 77 -13.44 -27.71 0.74
CA ASN A 77 -13.96 -27.75 -0.61
C ASN A 77 -15.41 -27.25 -0.62
N GLU A 78 -15.64 -26.02 -1.08
CA GLU A 78 -16.97 -25.41 -1.21
C GLU A 78 -17.68 -25.81 -2.50
N ASN A 79 -17.05 -26.59 -3.40
CA ASN A 79 -17.78 -27.13 -4.53
C ASN A 79 -18.89 -28.09 -4.06
N PHE A 80 -20.02 -28.09 -4.76
CA PHE A 80 -21.16 -28.97 -4.46
C PHE A 80 -21.06 -30.36 -5.10
N PHE A 81 -20.38 -30.47 -6.25
CA PHE A 81 -20.46 -31.68 -7.10
C PHE A 81 -19.12 -32.27 -7.54
N ARG A 82 -17.99 -31.62 -7.21
CA ARG A 82 -16.64 -32.12 -7.54
C ARG A 82 -15.74 -32.17 -6.32
N ASP A 83 -14.91 -33.19 -6.25
CA ASP A 83 -13.79 -33.23 -5.31
C ASP A 83 -12.63 -32.35 -5.80
N LEU A 84 -11.52 -32.37 -5.06
CA LEU A 84 -10.31 -31.62 -5.39
C LEU A 84 -9.26 -32.40 -6.20
N SER A 85 -9.59 -33.57 -6.74
CA SER A 85 -8.63 -34.44 -7.44
C SER A 85 -8.04 -33.81 -8.70
N ALA A 86 -8.75 -32.87 -9.33
CA ALA A 86 -8.28 -32.12 -10.51
C ALA A 86 -7.23 -31.05 -10.19
N TYR A 87 -7.00 -30.74 -8.92
CA TYR A 87 -6.08 -29.69 -8.47
C TYR A 87 -4.87 -30.26 -7.75
N TYR A 88 -3.79 -29.50 -7.75
CA TYR A 88 -2.68 -29.65 -6.80
C TYR A 88 -2.54 -28.36 -5.99
N LEU A 89 -2.07 -28.47 -4.76
CA LEU A 89 -1.74 -27.32 -3.92
C LEU A 89 -0.24 -27.02 -4.09
N GLU A 90 0.11 -25.81 -4.51
CA GLU A 90 1.44 -25.23 -4.41
C GLU A 90 1.50 -24.40 -3.12
N TRP A 91 2.56 -24.56 -2.33
CA TRP A 91 2.76 -23.76 -1.13
C TRP A 91 4.15 -23.10 -1.14
N LYS A 92 4.24 -21.91 -0.53
CA LYS A 92 5.46 -21.14 -0.35
C LYS A 92 5.49 -20.54 1.05
N VAL A 93 6.62 -20.66 1.73
CA VAL A 93 6.89 -19.94 2.98
C VAL A 93 7.72 -18.71 2.65
N LEU A 94 7.27 -17.54 3.09
CA LEU A 94 7.91 -16.26 2.85
C LEU A 94 8.43 -15.70 4.17
N ALA A 95 9.68 -15.24 4.21
CA ALA A 95 10.28 -14.56 5.34
C ALA A 95 10.54 -13.09 4.96
N ASN A 96 9.76 -12.14 5.52
CA ASN A 96 9.69 -10.75 5.06
C ASN A 96 9.49 -10.62 3.53
N GLY A 97 8.60 -11.43 2.96
CA GLY A 97 8.30 -11.43 1.52
C GLY A 97 9.26 -12.24 0.64
N GLU A 98 10.37 -12.76 1.17
CA GLU A 98 11.30 -13.61 0.41
C GLU A 98 10.93 -15.10 0.55
N VAL A 99 10.79 -15.82 -0.57
CA VAL A 99 10.51 -17.26 -0.54
C VAL A 99 11.70 -18.03 0.04
N VAL A 100 11.50 -18.73 1.16
CA VAL A 100 12.54 -19.53 1.84
C VAL A 100 12.30 -21.03 1.72
N GLN A 101 11.04 -21.45 1.54
CA GLN A 101 10.66 -22.84 1.29
C GLN A 101 9.47 -22.89 0.33
N SER A 102 9.35 -23.98 -0.41
CA SER A 102 8.21 -24.23 -1.28
C SER A 102 8.01 -25.71 -1.55
N GLY A 103 6.81 -26.10 -1.92
CA GLY A 103 6.54 -27.46 -2.34
C GLY A 103 5.14 -27.63 -2.92
N PHE A 104 4.76 -28.90 -3.13
CA PHE A 104 3.49 -29.27 -3.74
C PHE A 104 2.81 -30.40 -2.98
N VAL A 105 1.48 -30.41 -2.97
CA VAL A 105 0.64 -31.54 -2.58
C VAL A 105 -0.18 -31.95 -3.80
N ASN A 106 0.21 -33.08 -4.41
CA ASN A 106 -0.36 -33.54 -5.67
C ASN A 106 -1.69 -34.28 -5.51
N ASP A 107 -2.00 -34.83 -4.33
CA ASP A 107 -3.20 -35.64 -4.10
C ASP A 107 -4.06 -35.01 -3.01
N LEU A 108 -5.09 -34.26 -3.43
CA LEU A 108 -6.03 -33.57 -2.55
C LEU A 108 -7.32 -34.40 -2.42
N LYS A 109 -7.42 -35.18 -1.35
CA LYS A 109 -8.59 -36.03 -1.05
C LYS A 109 -9.64 -35.27 -0.25
N VAL A 110 -10.30 -34.32 -0.88
CA VAL A 110 -11.36 -33.52 -0.25
C VAL A 110 -12.64 -33.59 -1.08
N ALA A 111 -13.62 -34.35 -0.59
CA ALA A 111 -14.92 -34.51 -1.24
C ALA A 111 -15.72 -33.18 -1.23
N PRO A 112 -16.76 -33.04 -2.09
CA PRO A 112 -17.62 -31.85 -2.09
C PRO A 112 -18.17 -31.52 -0.70
N GLN A 113 -18.18 -30.24 -0.33
CA GLN A 113 -18.66 -29.73 0.96
C GLN A 113 -17.93 -30.31 2.19
N GLN A 114 -16.74 -30.92 2.02
CA GLN A 114 -15.97 -31.50 3.12
C GLN A 114 -14.71 -30.69 3.42
N LYS A 115 -14.14 -30.96 4.61
CA LYS A 115 -12.86 -30.45 5.06
C LYS A 115 -11.85 -31.59 5.21
N ALA A 116 -10.58 -31.30 4.98
CA ALA A 116 -9.48 -32.20 5.32
C ALA A 116 -8.30 -31.41 5.88
N ASN A 117 -7.59 -32.01 6.83
CA ASN A 117 -6.31 -31.48 7.29
C ASN A 117 -5.20 -31.97 6.36
N ILE A 118 -4.32 -31.06 5.98
CA ILE A 118 -3.15 -31.33 5.14
C ILE A 118 -1.91 -30.92 5.90
N GLN A 119 -0.99 -31.87 6.04
CA GLN A 119 0.31 -31.66 6.65
C GLN A 119 1.31 -31.21 5.59
N LEU A 120 1.81 -29.97 5.70
CA LEU A 120 2.88 -29.45 4.85
C LEU A 120 4.24 -29.69 5.53
N PRO A 121 5.29 -30.07 4.78
CA PRO A 121 6.62 -30.30 5.34
C PRO A 121 7.36 -28.96 5.52
N ILE A 122 6.85 -28.12 6.42
CA ILE A 122 7.42 -26.80 6.74
C ILE A 122 8.37 -26.94 7.93
N ASP A 123 9.58 -26.40 7.81
CA ASP A 123 10.52 -26.30 8.93
C ASP A 123 10.86 -24.84 9.24
N LEU A 124 10.37 -24.30 10.35
CA LEU A 124 10.67 -22.92 10.74
C LEU A 124 12.07 -22.75 11.35
N LYS A 125 12.82 -23.84 11.57
CA LYS A 125 14.18 -23.78 12.10
C LYS A 125 15.10 -23.08 11.09
N GLY A 126 15.99 -22.24 11.62
CA GLY A 126 16.95 -21.48 10.79
C GLY A 126 16.38 -20.19 10.18
N ILE A 127 15.06 -19.96 10.22
CA ILE A 127 14.49 -18.65 9.84
C ILE A 127 14.67 -17.68 11.01
N CYS A 128 15.36 -16.55 10.78
CA CYS A 128 15.61 -15.53 11.83
C CYS A 128 14.33 -15.24 12.62
N PRO A 129 14.31 -15.34 13.96
CA PRO A 129 13.15 -15.02 14.79
C PRO A 129 12.58 -13.61 14.57
N CYS A 130 13.42 -12.70 14.06
CA CYS A 130 13.10 -11.31 13.75
C CYS A 130 12.20 -11.11 12.52
N LYS A 131 12.09 -12.11 11.63
CA LYS A 131 11.32 -11.98 10.38
C LYS A 131 9.84 -12.35 10.59
N GLU A 132 8.95 -11.62 9.94
CA GLU A 132 7.60 -12.10 9.65
C GLU A 132 7.70 -13.38 8.80
N VAL A 133 6.81 -14.33 9.06
CA VAL A 133 6.72 -15.55 8.25
C VAL A 133 5.28 -15.78 7.80
N LEU A 134 5.08 -15.82 6.49
CA LEU A 134 3.80 -16.04 5.83
C LEU A 134 3.82 -17.35 5.05
N LEU A 135 2.69 -18.03 4.97
CA LEU A 135 2.44 -19.20 4.14
C LEU A 135 1.47 -18.80 3.03
N ASN A 136 1.94 -18.80 1.79
CA ASN A 136 1.08 -18.70 0.62
C ASN A 136 0.71 -20.10 0.15
N VAL A 137 -0.57 -20.32 -0.13
CA VAL A 137 -1.06 -21.53 -0.78
C VAL A 137 -1.82 -21.16 -2.04
N SER A 138 -1.71 -22.00 -3.08
CA SER A 138 -2.39 -21.81 -4.35
C SER A 138 -2.84 -23.15 -4.89
N TYR A 139 -4.12 -23.26 -5.22
CA TYR A 139 -4.71 -24.45 -5.83
C TYR A 139 -4.72 -24.27 -7.34
N LYS A 140 -4.03 -25.16 -8.04
CA LYS A 140 -3.78 -25.06 -9.47
C LYS A 140 -4.32 -26.27 -10.20
N LEU A 141 -4.85 -26.05 -11.40
CA LEU A 141 -5.33 -27.11 -12.28
C LEU A 141 -4.18 -28.03 -12.72
N LYS A 142 -4.37 -29.35 -12.63
CA LYS A 142 -3.41 -30.34 -13.16
C LYS A 142 -3.42 -30.41 -14.69
N ALA A 143 -4.59 -30.24 -15.29
CA ALA A 143 -4.81 -30.26 -16.74
C ALA A 143 -5.74 -29.10 -17.12
N GLY A 144 -5.76 -28.72 -18.40
CA GLY A 144 -6.62 -27.64 -18.88
C GLY A 144 -8.10 -28.01 -18.74
N GLU A 145 -8.92 -27.03 -18.36
CA GLU A 145 -10.36 -27.19 -18.20
C GLU A 145 -11.07 -25.95 -18.77
N THR A 146 -11.99 -26.15 -19.72
CA THR A 146 -12.70 -25.07 -20.42
C THR A 146 -11.76 -24.08 -21.12
N LEU A 147 -11.71 -22.82 -20.66
CA LEU A 147 -10.84 -21.75 -21.15
C LEU A 147 -9.55 -21.61 -20.31
N LEU A 148 -9.38 -22.42 -19.26
CA LEU A 148 -8.25 -22.34 -18.34
C LEU A 148 -7.15 -23.32 -18.74
N ALA A 149 -5.93 -22.83 -18.85
CA ALA A 149 -4.76 -23.65 -19.13
C ALA A 149 -4.36 -24.52 -17.92
N PRO A 150 -3.65 -25.65 -18.12
CA PRO A 150 -2.99 -26.35 -17.02
C PRO A 150 -2.14 -25.38 -16.19
N GLY A 151 -2.14 -25.55 -14.87
CA GLY A 151 -1.39 -24.70 -13.94
C GLY A 151 -2.07 -23.38 -13.57
N THR A 152 -3.25 -23.07 -14.12
CA THR A 152 -4.04 -21.91 -13.70
C THR A 152 -4.41 -22.01 -12.22
N THR A 153 -4.13 -20.95 -11.45
CA THR A 153 -4.58 -20.82 -10.06
C THR A 153 -6.07 -20.51 -10.03
N VAL A 154 -6.84 -21.37 -9.36
CA VAL A 154 -8.30 -21.21 -9.20
C VAL A 154 -8.70 -20.75 -7.81
N ALA A 155 -7.79 -20.90 -6.84
CA ALA A 155 -7.98 -20.45 -5.47
C ALA A 155 -6.61 -20.22 -4.81
N TYR A 156 -6.55 -19.30 -3.85
CA TYR A 156 -5.36 -19.03 -3.06
C TYR A 156 -5.72 -18.41 -1.70
N ASP A 157 -4.83 -18.60 -0.73
CA ASP A 157 -4.89 -17.96 0.58
C ASP A 157 -3.47 -17.63 1.06
N GLN A 158 -3.37 -16.68 1.99
CA GLN A 158 -2.17 -16.40 2.75
C GLN A 158 -2.46 -16.51 4.25
N LEU A 159 -1.65 -17.30 4.96
CA LEU A 159 -1.75 -17.51 6.40
C LEU A 159 -0.49 -16.97 7.09
N THR A 160 -0.65 -16.38 8.28
CA THR A 160 0.49 -15.96 9.10
C THR A 160 1.00 -17.14 9.92
N LEU A 161 2.26 -17.55 9.69
CA LEU A 161 2.94 -18.58 10.51
C LEU A 161 3.65 -17.96 11.72
N ARG A 162 4.16 -16.73 11.55
CA ARG A 162 4.74 -15.92 12.62
C ARG A 162 4.52 -14.45 12.31
N ASP A 163 3.86 -13.75 13.23
CA ASP A 163 3.57 -12.32 13.09
C ASP A 163 4.84 -11.49 12.97
N TYR A 164 4.76 -10.42 12.19
CA TYR A 164 5.77 -9.38 12.20
C TYR A 164 5.89 -8.79 13.61
N GLN A 165 7.09 -8.83 14.18
CA GLN A 165 7.39 -8.13 15.41
C GLN A 165 7.90 -6.74 15.05
N THR A 166 7.01 -5.75 15.13
CA THR A 166 7.37 -4.36 14.87
C THR A 166 8.48 -3.92 15.81
N PRO A 167 9.67 -3.54 15.30
CA PRO A 167 10.73 -3.04 16.15
C PRO A 167 10.31 -1.71 16.77
N ASP A 168 10.85 -1.41 17.96
CA ASP A 168 10.71 -0.09 18.58
C ASP A 168 11.10 1.00 17.56
N MET A 169 10.20 1.96 17.29
CA MET A 169 10.48 3.15 16.48
C MET A 169 11.38 4.17 17.22
N LYS A 170 12.37 3.69 17.97
CA LYS A 170 13.35 4.56 18.63
C LYS A 170 14.39 4.96 17.61
N LEU A 171 14.23 6.17 17.07
CA LEU A 171 15.32 6.79 16.33
C LEU A 171 16.49 7.02 17.29
N ALA A 172 17.65 6.48 16.97
CA ALA A 172 18.87 6.63 17.76
C ALA A 172 19.97 7.27 16.90
N ASN A 173 20.94 7.91 17.56
CA ASN A 173 22.16 8.31 16.90
C ASN A 173 23.02 7.09 16.55
N SER A 174 23.61 7.11 15.36
CA SER A 174 24.62 6.16 14.91
C SER A 174 25.94 6.44 15.62
N LYS A 175 26.51 5.39 16.24
CA LYS A 175 27.75 5.45 17.01
C LYS A 175 28.82 4.61 16.34
N THR A 176 29.95 5.22 15.98
CA THR A 176 31.14 4.47 15.54
C THR A 176 32.12 4.36 16.70
N THR A 177 32.77 3.21 16.86
CA THR A 177 33.75 2.99 17.92
C THR A 177 34.87 4.02 17.86
N ASN A 178 35.17 4.66 19.00
CA ASN A 178 36.22 5.66 19.16
C ASN A 178 36.04 6.96 18.35
N VAL A 179 34.83 7.22 17.84
CA VAL A 179 34.47 8.50 17.20
C VAL A 179 33.31 9.12 17.99
N ALA A 180 33.47 10.36 18.43
CA ALA A 180 32.40 11.08 19.11
C ALA A 180 31.23 11.32 18.15
N VAL A 181 30.00 11.11 18.62
CA VAL A 181 28.79 11.39 17.84
C VAL A 181 28.74 12.90 17.55
N LYS A 182 28.73 13.27 16.27
CA LYS A 182 28.51 14.65 15.87
C LYS A 182 27.01 14.96 15.92
N VAL A 183 26.58 15.57 17.01
CA VAL A 183 25.20 16.03 17.22
C VAL A 183 24.81 17.00 16.10
N PRO A 184 23.63 16.84 15.47
CA PRO A 184 23.12 17.83 14.53
C PRO A 184 23.06 19.22 15.16
N THR A 185 23.42 20.24 14.40
CA THR A 185 23.30 21.63 14.84
C THR A 185 22.09 22.26 14.19
N VAL A 186 21.36 23.06 14.97
CA VAL A 186 20.28 23.88 14.43
C VAL A 186 20.78 25.32 14.30
N GLN A 187 20.82 25.82 13.08
CA GLN A 187 21.14 27.19 12.75
C GLN A 187 19.85 27.90 12.35
N VAL A 188 19.57 29.01 13.02
CA VAL A 188 18.50 29.92 12.60
C VAL A 188 19.18 31.02 11.80
N ASN A 189 18.96 31.07 10.49
CA ASN A 189 19.40 32.24 9.74
C ASN A 189 18.40 33.40 9.93
N ASP A 190 18.90 34.63 9.78
CA ASP A 190 18.13 35.83 10.12
C ASP A 190 16.97 36.10 9.15
N THR A 191 16.96 35.51 7.95
CA THR A 191 16.06 35.96 6.89
C THR A 191 14.93 34.99 6.54
N SER A 192 15.10 33.66 6.50
CA SER A 192 14.03 32.79 5.96
C SER A 192 13.97 31.33 6.40
N TYR A 193 15.07 30.75 6.90
CA TYR A 193 15.17 29.30 7.11
C TYR A 193 15.66 28.93 8.51
N LEU A 194 15.14 27.80 8.99
CA LEU A 194 15.70 27.04 10.10
C LEU A 194 16.43 25.85 9.49
N ILE A 195 17.73 25.77 9.71
CA ILE A 195 18.62 24.83 9.04
C ILE A 195 19.13 23.84 10.08
N VAL A 196 18.96 22.55 9.81
CA VAL A 196 19.54 21.45 10.59
C VAL A 196 20.71 20.88 9.79
N ASN A 197 21.91 21.03 10.32
CA ASN A 197 23.13 20.51 9.71
C ASN A 197 23.67 19.32 10.51
N GLY A 198 23.86 18.20 9.84
CA GLY A 198 24.61 17.06 10.36
C GLY A 198 26.02 16.98 9.80
N GLU A 199 26.61 15.79 9.85
CA GLU A 199 27.92 15.56 9.24
C GLU A 199 27.86 15.56 7.71
N ASN A 200 26.84 14.90 7.16
CA ASN A 200 26.70 14.66 5.73
C ASN A 200 25.30 15.02 5.21
N PHE A 201 24.55 15.83 5.95
CA PHE A 201 23.22 16.24 5.51
C PHE A 201 22.90 17.67 5.93
N THR A 202 22.01 18.29 5.18
CA THR A 202 21.39 19.57 5.48
C THR A 202 19.89 19.46 5.23
N ILE A 203 19.09 19.81 6.25
CA ILE A 203 17.63 19.91 6.15
C ILE A 203 17.24 21.35 6.43
N GLU A 204 16.41 21.94 5.58
CA GLU A 204 15.93 23.31 5.77
C GLU A 204 14.42 23.33 5.93
N PHE A 205 13.96 24.12 6.90
CA PHE A 205 12.57 24.42 7.16
C PHE A 205 12.31 25.90 6.85
N ASN A 206 11.27 26.17 6.06
CA ASN A 206 10.84 27.53 5.79
C ASN A 206 10.18 28.14 7.05
N LYS A 207 10.68 29.27 7.55
CA LYS A 207 10.17 29.88 8.81
C LYS A 207 8.77 30.47 8.69
N GLN A 208 8.30 30.78 7.47
CA GLN A 208 6.99 31.38 7.25
C GLN A 208 5.87 30.35 7.35
N ASN A 209 6.11 29.12 6.86
CA ASN A 209 5.10 28.06 6.83
C ASN A 209 5.48 26.80 7.63
N GLY A 210 6.70 26.70 8.15
CA GLY A 210 7.18 25.60 8.98
C GLY A 210 7.45 24.29 8.24
N TYR A 211 7.35 24.26 6.92
CA TYR A 211 7.55 23.04 6.14
C TYR A 211 9.01 22.80 5.82
N LEU A 212 9.39 21.52 5.81
CA LEU A 212 10.65 21.06 5.26
C LEU A 212 10.65 21.36 3.76
N CYS A 213 11.59 22.18 3.30
CA CYS A 213 11.68 22.67 1.92
C CYS A 213 13.00 22.32 1.22
N ARG A 214 13.94 21.71 1.95
CA ARG A 214 15.18 21.17 1.38
C ARG A 214 15.66 20.00 2.22
N TYR A 215 16.14 18.97 1.54
CA TYR A 215 16.84 17.86 2.16
C TYR A 215 17.97 17.41 1.24
N GLU A 216 19.20 17.62 1.69
CA GLU A 216 20.41 17.24 0.98
C GLU A 216 21.18 16.22 1.82
N VAL A 217 21.66 15.14 1.19
CA VAL A 217 22.50 14.11 1.82
C VAL A 217 23.70 13.84 0.92
N LYS A 218 24.92 14.01 1.46
CA LYS A 218 26.20 13.78 0.76
C LYS A 218 26.27 14.51 -0.60
N GLY A 219 25.77 15.75 -0.64
CA GLY A 219 25.70 16.57 -1.85
C GLY A 219 24.59 16.20 -2.84
N MET A 220 23.76 15.19 -2.54
CA MET A 220 22.59 14.82 -3.33
C MET A 220 21.35 15.48 -2.75
N GLN A 221 20.72 16.34 -3.54
CA GLN A 221 19.43 16.94 -3.23
C GLN A 221 18.32 15.88 -3.41
N LEU A 222 17.56 15.60 -2.35
CA LEU A 222 16.49 14.60 -2.33
C LEU A 222 15.09 15.19 -2.57
N MET A 223 15.01 16.50 -2.76
CA MET A 223 13.76 17.23 -3.01
C MET A 223 13.91 18.16 -4.21
N GLU A 224 12.90 18.17 -5.08
CA GLU A 224 12.82 19.11 -6.19
C GLU A 224 12.96 20.56 -5.70
N GLU A 225 13.70 21.39 -6.44
CA GLU A 225 13.88 22.80 -6.09
C GLU A 225 12.52 23.53 -6.01
N GLY A 226 12.33 24.32 -4.94
CA GLY A 226 11.07 25.02 -4.68
C GLY A 226 9.93 24.15 -4.13
N SER A 227 10.11 22.83 -4.00
CA SER A 227 9.12 21.95 -3.38
C SER A 227 9.13 22.04 -1.84
N MET A 228 8.04 21.59 -1.23
CA MET A 228 7.89 21.53 0.22
C MET A 228 7.17 20.26 0.62
N LEU A 229 7.59 19.64 1.71
CA LEU A 229 6.90 18.51 2.30
C LEU A 229 5.69 19.02 3.09
N THR A 230 4.51 18.97 2.45
CA THR A 230 3.27 19.53 3.00
C THR A 230 2.31 18.43 3.46
N PRO A 231 1.52 18.66 4.52
CA PRO A 231 0.40 17.80 4.88
C PRO A 231 -0.64 17.71 3.75
N ASN A 232 -1.16 16.51 3.50
CA ASN A 232 -2.26 16.30 2.55
C ASN A 232 -3.45 15.65 3.26
N PHE A 233 -4.64 16.23 3.08
CA PHE A 233 -5.90 15.76 3.68
C PHE A 233 -6.95 15.40 2.62
N TRP A 234 -6.52 15.27 1.36
CA TRP A 234 -7.41 15.07 0.23
C TRP A 234 -6.93 13.95 -0.68
N ARG A 235 -7.87 13.27 -1.33
CA ARG A 235 -7.60 12.39 -2.48
C ARG A 235 -8.51 12.78 -3.63
N ALA A 236 -8.09 12.48 -4.86
CA ALA A 236 -8.97 12.62 -6.02
C ALA A 236 -10.28 11.83 -5.76
N PRO A 237 -11.46 12.46 -5.92
CA PRO A 237 -12.72 11.76 -5.71
C PRO A 237 -12.92 10.66 -6.77
N THR A 238 -13.44 9.52 -6.33
CA THR A 238 -13.93 8.43 -7.18
C THR A 238 -15.39 8.68 -7.58
N ASP A 239 -15.93 7.91 -8.53
CA ASP A 239 -17.35 8.01 -8.90
C ASP A 239 -18.31 7.80 -7.73
N ASN A 240 -17.97 6.92 -6.80
CA ASN A 240 -18.73 6.73 -5.56
C ASN A 240 -18.74 8.00 -4.69
N ASP A 241 -17.60 8.71 -4.61
CA ASP A 241 -17.54 9.98 -3.89
C ASP A 241 -18.39 11.06 -4.56
N TYR A 242 -18.36 11.11 -5.90
CA TYR A 242 -19.21 12.01 -6.68
C TYR A 242 -20.70 11.71 -6.47
N GLY A 243 -21.10 10.45 -6.54
CA GLY A 243 -22.47 9.98 -6.32
C GLY A 243 -22.97 10.26 -4.91
N ALA A 244 -22.10 10.14 -3.90
CA ALA A 244 -22.41 10.47 -2.51
C ALA A 244 -22.22 11.96 -2.16
N GLY A 245 -21.76 12.80 -3.10
CA GLY A 245 -21.53 14.23 -2.88
C GLY A 245 -20.40 14.56 -1.89
N LEU A 246 -19.45 13.65 -1.67
CA LEU A 246 -18.39 13.78 -0.67
C LEU A 246 -17.38 14.88 -1.01
N GLN A 247 -17.11 15.08 -2.30
CA GLN A 247 -16.31 16.18 -2.82
C GLN A 247 -16.86 17.57 -2.45
N LYS A 248 -18.20 17.67 -2.25
CA LYS A 248 -18.86 18.89 -1.78
C LYS A 248 -18.90 18.95 -0.26
N LYS A 249 -19.34 17.86 0.38
CA LYS A 249 -19.49 17.75 1.84
C LYS A 249 -18.16 17.99 2.58
N TYR A 250 -17.07 17.48 2.03
CA TYR A 250 -15.74 17.54 2.63
C TYR A 250 -14.80 18.54 1.95
N ALA A 251 -15.33 19.46 1.13
CA ALA A 251 -14.53 20.43 0.36
C ALA A 251 -13.54 21.24 1.21
N VAL A 252 -13.86 21.45 2.49
CA VAL A 252 -13.00 22.14 3.47
C VAL A 252 -11.63 21.46 3.66
N TRP A 253 -11.54 20.16 3.42
CA TRP A 253 -10.31 19.36 3.54
C TRP A 253 -9.47 19.34 2.26
N LYS A 254 -10.01 19.84 1.14
CA LYS A 254 -9.26 19.89 -0.13
C LYS A 254 -8.12 20.91 -0.09
N ASN A 255 -8.38 22.08 0.49
CA ASN A 255 -7.41 23.16 0.64
C ASN A 255 -7.57 23.82 2.03
N PRO A 256 -7.27 23.09 3.12
CA PRO A 256 -7.42 23.66 4.45
C PRO A 256 -6.41 24.80 4.64
N GLN A 257 -6.86 25.90 5.22
CA GLN A 257 -5.96 27.01 5.53
C GLN A 257 -5.12 26.66 6.75
N LEU A 258 -3.83 26.42 6.55
CA LEU A 258 -2.87 26.12 7.59
C LEU A 258 -2.14 27.41 7.99
N LYS A 259 -2.44 27.94 9.19
CA LYS A 259 -1.71 29.07 9.75
C LYS A 259 -0.70 28.56 10.77
N LEU A 260 0.58 28.70 10.47
CA LEU A 260 1.66 28.44 11.44
C LEU A 260 1.50 29.36 12.65
N THR A 261 1.45 28.78 13.85
CA THR A 261 1.36 29.51 15.13
C THR A 261 2.60 29.33 15.98
N SER A 262 3.37 28.26 15.76
CA SER A 262 4.63 28.02 16.43
C SER A 262 5.58 27.22 15.56
N LEU A 263 6.85 27.60 15.55
CA LEU A 263 7.96 26.80 15.01
C LEU A 263 9.08 26.83 16.05
N GLN A 264 9.27 25.70 16.73
CA GLN A 264 10.24 25.54 17.79
C GLN A 264 11.31 24.53 17.38
N GLN A 265 12.50 24.69 17.94
CA GLN A 265 13.58 23.74 17.79
C GLN A 265 14.23 23.44 19.14
N ALA A 266 14.74 22.23 19.28
CA ALA A 266 15.50 21.81 20.43
C ALA A 266 16.56 20.77 20.02
N ILE A 267 17.58 20.61 20.86
CA ILE A 267 18.39 19.40 20.87
C ILE A 267 17.92 18.55 22.05
N GLU A 268 17.41 17.35 21.76
CA GLU A 268 16.90 16.41 22.75
C GLU A 268 17.56 15.05 22.50
N ASN A 269 18.13 14.43 23.54
CA ASN A 269 18.84 13.15 23.41
C ASN A 269 19.90 13.14 22.28
N GLU A 270 20.63 14.25 22.12
CA GLU A 270 21.62 14.43 21.05
C GLU A 270 21.02 14.39 19.62
N GLN A 271 19.72 14.64 19.46
CA GLN A 271 19.02 14.71 18.18
C GLN A 271 18.43 16.11 18.00
N ALA A 272 18.35 16.57 16.75
CA ALA A 272 17.62 17.81 16.46
C ALA A 272 16.12 17.51 16.40
N VAL A 273 15.33 18.34 17.07
CA VAL A 273 13.87 18.24 17.06
C VAL A 273 13.29 19.55 16.59
N VAL A 274 12.46 19.50 15.53
CA VAL A 274 11.72 20.66 15.00
C VAL A 274 10.22 20.41 15.17
N ARG A 275 9.54 21.34 15.83
CA ARG A 275 8.10 21.26 16.14
C ARG A 275 7.35 22.41 15.50
N ALA A 276 6.40 22.11 14.63
CA ALA A 276 5.53 23.08 14.02
C ALA A 276 4.09 22.87 14.47
N ALA A 277 3.42 23.95 14.88
CA ALA A 277 2.01 23.95 15.27
C ALA A 277 1.20 24.85 14.34
N TYR A 278 0.02 24.40 13.96
CA TYR A 278 -0.85 25.07 13.00
C TYR A 278 -2.29 25.16 13.51
N GLU A 279 -2.92 26.29 13.23
CA GLU A 279 -4.37 26.44 13.30
C GLU A 279 -4.99 26.18 11.92
N MET A 280 -6.04 25.35 11.88
CA MET A 280 -6.84 25.07 10.69
C MET A 280 -8.23 25.68 10.82
N LYS A 281 -8.32 27.00 10.67
CA LYS A 281 -9.55 27.76 10.97
C LYS A 281 -10.78 27.26 10.23
N THR A 282 -10.61 26.87 8.97
CA THR A 282 -11.72 26.41 8.12
C THR A 282 -12.33 25.09 8.62
N THR A 283 -11.52 24.21 9.22
CA THR A 283 -11.98 22.92 9.76
C THR A 283 -12.21 22.95 11.28
N GLY A 284 -11.75 24.01 11.96
CA GLY A 284 -11.72 24.09 13.43
C GLY A 284 -10.64 23.20 14.08
N ALA A 285 -9.77 22.57 13.28
CA ALA A 285 -8.74 21.65 13.76
C ALA A 285 -7.42 22.36 14.12
N LYS A 286 -6.53 21.60 14.76
CA LYS A 286 -5.11 21.96 14.95
C LYS A 286 -4.25 20.83 14.38
N LEU A 287 -3.11 21.19 13.80
CA LEU A 287 -2.11 20.24 13.32
C LEU A 287 -0.80 20.47 14.07
N TYR A 288 -0.14 19.38 14.45
CA TYR A 288 1.19 19.40 15.04
C TYR A 288 2.09 18.48 14.23
N LEU A 289 3.21 19.01 13.76
CA LEU A 289 4.26 18.25 13.07
C LEU A 289 5.50 18.25 13.96
N THR A 290 6.09 17.07 14.18
CA THR A 290 7.36 16.92 14.89
C THR A 290 8.31 16.12 14.02
N TYR A 291 9.47 16.72 13.75
CA TYR A 291 10.58 16.08 13.05
C TYR A 291 11.68 15.84 14.07
N THR A 292 12.04 14.59 14.30
CA THR A 292 13.21 14.19 15.09
C THR A 292 14.27 13.70 14.13
N ILE A 293 15.46 14.27 14.18
CA ILE A 293 16.53 14.08 13.19
C ILE A 293 17.79 13.63 13.93
N ASN A 294 18.32 12.45 13.57
CA ASN A 294 19.55 11.93 14.17
C ASN A 294 20.82 12.46 13.47
N ASN A 295 22.00 12.05 13.95
CA ASN A 295 23.30 12.44 13.39
C ASN A 295 23.58 11.96 11.95
N GLU A 296 22.77 11.07 11.39
CA GLU A 296 22.86 10.61 9.99
C GLU A 296 21.83 11.28 9.06
N GLY A 297 20.87 12.00 9.63
CA GLY A 297 19.84 12.71 8.90
C GLY A 297 18.58 11.90 8.69
N ALA A 298 18.44 10.76 9.37
CA ALA A 298 17.21 9.98 9.44
C ALA A 298 16.20 10.60 10.41
#